data_AF-A0A7C8ZHS7-F1
#
_entry.id   AF-A0A7C8ZHS7-F1
#
_cell.length_a   1.000
_cell.length_b   1.000
_cell.length_c   1.000
_cell.angle_alpha   90.00
_cell.angle_beta   90.00
_cell.angle_gamma   90.00
#
_symmetry.space_group_name_H-M   'P 1'
#
loop_
_entity.id
_entity.type
_entity.pdbx_description
1 polymer ?
#
loop_
_entity_poly.entity_id
_entity_poly.type
_entity_poly.pdbx_seq_one_letter_code
_entity_poly.pdbx_strand_id
1 'polypeptide(L)'
;ISPAHLPHGLGLASIISLTMSRSIPFIRAQLTRQKSRVVALVTDLFGTDLFDLGKELGIPTYLYYTSTAMCLLFAFHFPRLDETVSCDFQDMPAEPHWGKGGQLPPQNFGEKIFSCRNFC
;
A
#
# COMPACT_ATOMS: atom_id res chain seq x y z
N ILE A 1 19.47 -0.04 8.70
CA ILE A 1 19.37 -0.91 7.50
C ILE A 1 20.46 -0.47 6.54
N SER A 2 21.35 -1.38 6.12
CA SER A 2 22.50 -1.03 5.27
C SER A 2 22.07 -0.93 3.80
N PRO A 3 22.39 0.14 3.06
CA PRO A 3 22.00 0.32 1.65
C PRO A 3 22.50 -0.78 0.70
N ALA A 4 23.51 -1.55 1.10
CA ALA A 4 24.16 -2.58 0.29
C ALA A 4 23.31 -3.86 0.03
N HIS A 5 22.17 -4.03 0.71
CA HIS A 5 21.29 -5.21 0.56
C HIS A 5 19.98 -4.90 -0.18
N LEU A 6 19.98 -3.85 -0.99
CA LEU A 6 18.86 -3.51 -1.89
C LEU A 6 19.24 -3.95 -3.31
N PRO A 7 18.40 -4.73 -4.00
CA PRO A 7 18.59 -4.98 -5.43
C PRO A 7 18.73 -3.66 -6.19
N HIS A 8 19.68 -3.59 -7.12
CA HIS A 8 19.84 -2.39 -7.93
C HIS A 8 18.63 -2.24 -8.87
N GLY A 9 18.01 -1.05 -8.90
CA GLY A 9 16.90 -0.74 -9.82
C GLY A 9 15.49 -0.75 -9.23
N LEU A 10 15.31 -0.91 -7.91
CA LEU A 10 13.99 -0.79 -7.28
C LEU A 10 13.46 0.65 -7.30
N GLY A 11 12.15 0.79 -7.53
CA GLY A 11 11.44 2.05 -7.33
C GLY A 11 11.43 2.47 -5.86
N LEU A 12 11.33 3.78 -5.60
CA LEU A 12 11.35 4.33 -4.24
C LEU A 12 10.29 3.70 -3.32
N ALA A 13 9.08 3.45 -3.85
CA ALA A 13 7.99 2.81 -3.12
C ALA A 13 8.39 1.41 -2.59
N SER A 14 9.05 0.60 -3.42
CA SER A 14 9.50 -0.74 -3.04
C SER A 14 10.65 -0.70 -2.03
N ILE A 15 11.53 0.29 -2.11
CA ILE A 15 12.58 0.50 -1.09
C ILE A 15 11.94 0.81 0.27
N ILE A 16 10.91 1.67 0.29
CA ILE A 16 10.18 2.02 1.51
C ILE A 16 9.48 0.77 2.06
N SER A 17 8.72 0.05 1.22
CA SER A 17 8.03 -1.18 1.59
C SER A 17 8.99 -2.22 2.19
N LEU A 18 10.11 -2.52 1.50
CA LEU A 18 11.08 -3.48 2.00
C LEU A 18 11.76 -3.03 3.30
N THR A 19 12.05 -1.74 3.43
CA THR A 19 12.59 -1.16 4.67
C THR A 19 11.59 -1.34 5.80
N MET A 20 10.30 -1.12 5.53
CA MET A 20 9.23 -1.29 6.49
C MET A 20 9.10 -2.75 6.93
N SER A 21 8.97 -3.70 6.00
CA SER A 21 8.85 -5.13 6.31
C SER A 21 10.06 -5.65 7.10
N ARG A 22 11.29 -5.21 6.74
CA ARG A 22 12.51 -5.55 7.49
C ARG A 22 12.55 -4.95 8.91
N SER A 23 11.80 -3.88 9.16
CA SER A 23 11.77 -3.22 10.48
C SER A 23 10.81 -3.87 11.48
N ILE A 24 9.87 -4.69 11.01
CA ILE A 24 8.80 -5.30 11.84
C ILE A 24 9.34 -6.03 13.09
N PRO A 25 10.40 -6.86 13.02
CA PRO A 25 10.92 -7.54 14.21
C PRO A 25 11.41 -6.55 15.28
N PHE A 26 11.98 -5.42 14.86
CA PHE A 26 12.43 -4.37 15.77
C PHE A 26 11.26 -3.62 16.38
N ILE A 27 10.22 -3.32 15.59
CA ILE A 27 8.99 -2.71 16.07
C ILE A 27 8.32 -3.61 17.12
N ARG A 28 8.18 -4.91 16.84
CA ARG A 28 7.68 -5.91 17.80
C ARG A 28 8.47 -5.86 19.10
N ALA A 29 9.80 -5.93 19.02
CA ALA A 29 10.66 -5.90 20.20
C ALA A 29 10.47 -4.61 21.02
N GLN A 30 10.27 -3.46 20.38
CA GLN A 30 9.97 -2.23 21.10
C GLN A 30 8.59 -2.27 21.76
N LEU A 31 7.56 -2.71 21.05
CA LEU A 31 6.19 -2.80 21.58
C LEU A 31 6.10 -3.75 22.78
N THR A 32 6.77 -4.91 22.73
CA THR A 32 6.79 -5.86 23.85
C THR A 32 7.58 -5.34 25.06
N ARG A 33 8.56 -4.46 24.85
CA ARG A 33 9.37 -3.85 25.92
C ARG A 33 8.70 -2.63 26.56
N GLN A 34 7.63 -2.09 25.96
CA GLN A 34 6.93 -0.95 26.53
C GLN A 34 6.28 -1.33 27.86
N LYS A 35 6.51 -0.50 28.88
CA LYS A 35 5.87 -0.64 30.19
C LYS A 35 4.47 -0.01 30.22
N SER A 36 4.23 0.97 29.35
CA SER A 36 2.94 1.63 29.19
C SER A 36 2.02 0.83 28.28
N ARG A 37 0.71 0.94 28.52
CA ARG A 37 -0.30 0.33 27.67
C ARG A 37 -0.34 1.04 26.32
N VAL A 38 0.01 0.33 25.25
CA VAL A 38 -0.18 0.80 23.87
C VAL A 38 -1.65 0.61 23.51
N VAL A 39 -2.33 1.69 23.13
CA VAL A 39 -3.79 1.69 22.87
C VAL A 39 -4.14 1.62 21.38
N ALA A 40 -3.20 1.98 20.51
CA ALA A 40 -3.36 1.91 19.07
C ALA A 40 -2.00 1.92 18.37
N LEU A 41 -1.95 1.32 17.18
CA LEU A 41 -0.93 1.55 16.17
C LEU A 41 -1.56 2.33 15.02
N VAL A 42 -0.88 3.37 14.54
CA VAL A 42 -1.30 4.13 13.36
C VAL A 42 -0.19 4.00 12.33
N THR A 43 -0.53 3.51 11.15
CA THR A 43 0.43 3.25 10.07
C THR A 43 0.01 3.94 8.78
N ASP A 44 0.95 4.14 7.86
CA ASP A 44 0.67 4.62 6.51
C ASP A 44 0.44 3.44 5.54
N LEU A 45 0.33 3.73 4.24
CA LEU A 45 0.05 2.74 3.21
C LEU A 45 1.13 1.65 3.06
N PHE A 46 2.36 1.88 3.54
CA PHE A 46 3.47 0.93 3.42
C PHE A 46 3.62 0.03 4.66
N GLY A 47 2.95 0.35 5.77
CA GLY A 47 3.03 -0.44 6.99
C GLY A 47 1.82 -1.34 7.24
N THR A 48 1.11 -1.74 6.18
CA THR A 48 0.00 -2.69 6.25
C THR A 48 0.38 -4.02 6.91
N ASP A 49 1.64 -4.45 6.79
CA ASP A 49 2.17 -5.63 7.48
C ASP A 49 2.09 -5.53 9.02
N LEU A 50 1.99 -4.32 9.59
CA LEU A 50 1.80 -4.12 11.03
C LEU A 50 0.38 -4.45 11.51
N PHE A 51 -0.59 -4.65 10.61
CA PHE A 51 -1.93 -5.08 11.01
C PHE A 51 -1.89 -6.48 11.62
N ASP A 52 -1.12 -7.40 11.03
CA ASP A 52 -0.93 -8.74 11.57
C ASP A 52 -0.22 -8.69 12.93
N LEU A 53 0.83 -7.87 13.04
CA LEU A 53 1.51 -7.65 14.32
C LEU A 53 0.57 -7.08 15.39
N GLY A 54 -0.24 -6.08 15.06
CA GLY A 54 -1.20 -5.47 15.98
C GLY A 54 -2.24 -6.48 16.45
N LYS A 55 -2.77 -7.29 15.53
CA LYS A 55 -3.70 -8.39 15.84
C LYS A 55 -3.07 -9.40 16.80
N GLU A 56 -1.83 -9.82 16.56
CA GLU A 56 -1.10 -10.73 17.44
C GLU A 56 -0.87 -10.17 18.84
N LEU A 57 -0.58 -8.87 18.95
CA LEU A 57 -0.34 -8.18 20.22
C LEU A 57 -1.62 -7.67 20.90
N GLY A 58 -2.79 -7.85 20.29
CA GLY A 58 -4.06 -7.33 20.79
C GLY A 58 -4.16 -5.80 20.77
N ILE A 59 -3.39 -5.14 19.90
CA ILE A 59 -3.37 -3.68 19.75
C ILE A 59 -4.22 -3.30 18.53
N PRO A 60 -5.25 -2.44 18.68
CA PRO A 60 -5.98 -1.90 17.54
C PRO A 60 -5.04 -1.18 16.55
N THR A 61 -5.07 -1.55 15.27
CA THR A 61 -4.24 -0.93 14.22
C THR A 61 -5.10 -0.17 13.23
N TYR A 62 -4.70 1.06 12.90
CA TYR A 62 -5.41 1.96 12.01
C TYR A 62 -4.52 2.44 10.87
N LEU A 63 -5.12 2.62 9.69
CA LEU A 63 -4.47 3.17 8.51
C LEU A 63 -4.71 4.68 8.44
N TYR A 64 -3.63 5.47 8.48
CA TYR A 64 -3.62 6.87 8.12
C TYR A 64 -3.23 7.00 6.65
N TYR A 65 -4.24 7.12 5.79
CA TYR A 65 -4.03 7.24 4.35
C TYR A 65 -3.69 8.69 3.99
N THR A 66 -2.44 8.93 3.57
CA THR A 66 -1.87 10.27 3.35
C THR A 66 -2.28 10.92 2.03
N SER A 67 -3.20 10.31 1.28
CA SER A 67 -3.70 10.80 -0.01
C SER A 67 -5.23 10.99 0.03
N THR A 68 -5.82 11.33 -1.11
CA THR A 68 -7.26 11.65 -1.19
C THR A 68 -8.14 10.42 -0.98
N ALA A 69 -9.40 10.65 -0.59
CA ALA A 69 -10.40 9.59 -0.49
C ALA A 69 -10.64 8.86 -1.84
N MET A 70 -10.48 9.56 -2.97
CA MET A 70 -10.55 8.95 -4.30
C MET A 70 -9.41 7.96 -4.53
N CYS A 71 -8.19 8.29 -4.10
CA CYS A 71 -7.05 7.38 -4.19
C CYS A 71 -7.25 6.14 -3.29
N LEU A 72 -7.82 6.34 -2.09
CA LEU A 72 -8.15 5.23 -1.19
C LEU A 72 -9.21 4.30 -1.81
N LEU A 73 -10.28 4.87 -2.37
CA LEU A 73 -11.33 4.11 -3.04
C LEU A 73 -10.75 3.32 -4.22
N PHE A 74 -9.89 3.96 -5.02
CA PHE A 74 -9.17 3.29 -6.11
C PHE A 74 -8.33 2.12 -5.60
N ALA A 75 -7.55 2.30 -4.52
CA ALA A 75 -6.75 1.23 -3.93
C ALA A 75 -7.59 0.03 -3.48
N PHE A 76 -8.80 0.25 -2.95
CA PHE A 76 -9.71 -0.85 -2.59
C PHE A 76 -10.32 -1.57 -3.81
N HIS A 77 -10.51 -0.87 -4.92
CA HIS A 77 -10.99 -1.47 -6.17
C HIS A 77 -9.88 -2.08 -7.03
N PHE A 78 -8.62 -1.77 -6.71
CA PHE A 78 -7.46 -2.17 -7.50
C PHE A 78 -7.34 -3.69 -7.72
N PRO A 79 -7.54 -4.59 -6.73
CA PRO A 79 -7.44 -6.03 -6.97
C PRO A 79 -8.44 -6.52 -8.02
N ARG A 80 -9.67 -5.98 -8.02
CA ARG A 80 -10.69 -6.32 -9.02
C ARG A 80 -10.33 -5.79 -10.41
N LEU A 81 -9.71 -4.61 -10.47
CA LEU A 81 -9.24 -4.03 -11.73
C LEU A 81 -8.09 -4.87 -12.31
N ASP A 82 -7.14 -5.31 -11.49
CA ASP A 82 -6.02 -6.15 -11.90
C ASP A 82 -6.49 -7.50 -12.50
N GLU A 83 -7.53 -8.10 -11.92
CA GLU A 83 -8.15 -9.32 -12.47
C GLU A 83 -8.90 -9.10 -13.80
N THR A 84 -9.45 -7.91 -14.02
CA THR A 84 -10.36 -7.64 -15.14
C THR A 84 -9.68 -6.94 -16.32
N VAL A 85 -8.52 -6.33 -16.10
CA VAL A 85 -7.77 -5.58 -17.10
C VAL A 85 -6.47 -6.32 -17.39
N SER A 86 -6.36 -6.88 -18.58
CA SER A 86 -5.17 -7.64 -19.01
C SER A 86 -4.07 -6.78 -19.66
N CYS A 87 -4.32 -5.48 -19.84
CA CYS A 87 -3.36 -4.53 -20.42
C CYS A 87 -2.84 -3.55 -19.36
N ASP A 88 -1.73 -2.86 -19.65
CA ASP A 88 -1.26 -1.81 -18.77
C ASP A 88 -2.31 -0.68 -18.69
N PHE A 89 -2.44 -0.05 -17.51
CA PHE A 89 -3.40 1.03 -17.28
C PHE A 89 -3.24 2.19 -18.27
N GLN A 90 -2.04 2.38 -18.83
CA GLN A 90 -1.73 3.40 -19.84
C GLN A 90 -2.31 3.06 -21.21
N ASP A 91 -2.50 1.77 -21.50
CA ASP A 91 -2.99 1.25 -22.78
C ASP A 91 -4.49 0.97 -22.74
N MET A 92 -5.18 1.33 -21.65
CA MET A 92 -6.62 1.17 -21.56
C MET A 92 -7.32 2.11 -22.56
N PRO A 93 -8.19 1.59 -23.45
CA PRO A 93 -8.97 2.43 -24.34
C PRO A 93 -9.86 3.36 -23.52
N ALA A 94 -9.96 4.63 -23.94
CA ALA A 94 -10.70 5.69 -23.24
C ALA A 94 -12.20 5.38 -23.00
N GLU A 95 -12.72 4.35 -23.68
CA GLU A 95 -14.10 3.87 -23.58
C GLU A 95 -14.09 2.42 -23.09
N PRO A 96 -14.34 2.15 -21.80
CA PRO A 96 -14.74 0.83 -21.38
C PRO A 96 -16.18 0.62 -21.86
N HIS A 97 -16.45 -0.50 -22.53
CA HIS A 97 -17.81 -0.96 -22.86
C HIS A 97 -18.61 -1.39 -21.60
N TRP A 98 -18.29 -0.82 -20.44
CA TRP A 98 -19.00 -1.05 -19.19
C TRP A 98 -20.42 -0.51 -19.34
N GLY A 99 -21.38 -1.44 -19.41
CA GLY A 99 -22.80 -1.13 -19.53
C GLY A 99 -23.22 -0.09 -18.50
N LYS A 100 -23.72 1.05 -18.98
CA LYS A 100 -24.64 1.99 -18.33
C LYS A 100 -24.66 1.94 -16.78
N GLY A 101 -23.73 2.63 -16.13
CA GLY A 101 -23.85 2.98 -14.71
C GLY A 101 -22.54 2.96 -13.93
N GLY A 102 -21.81 4.07 -13.97
CA GLY A 102 -20.63 4.29 -13.14
C GLY A 102 -19.54 5.01 -13.91
N GLN A 103 -19.56 6.34 -13.87
CA GLN A 103 -18.47 7.14 -14.43
C GLN A 103 -17.25 7.01 -13.51
N LEU A 104 -16.13 6.52 -14.05
CA LEU A 104 -14.81 6.56 -13.43
C LEU A 104 -13.88 7.48 -14.24
N PRO A 105 -12.86 8.09 -13.58
CA PRO A 105 -12.29 9.36 -14.01
C PRO A 105 -11.18 9.19 -15.04
N PRO A 106 -11.07 10.07 -16.05
CA PRO A 106 -9.86 10.15 -16.85
C PRO A 106 -9.09 11.45 -16.55
N GLN A 107 -7.77 11.33 -16.36
CA GLN A 107 -6.70 11.81 -17.26
C GLN A 107 -5.38 12.17 -16.56
N ASN A 108 -5.31 12.37 -15.24
CA ASN A 108 -4.04 12.68 -14.54
C ASN A 108 -3.84 11.93 -13.21
N PHE A 109 -4.13 10.62 -13.20
CA PHE A 109 -4.08 9.82 -11.97
C PHE A 109 -2.66 9.29 -11.70
N GLY A 110 -1.76 10.20 -11.32
CA GLY A 110 -0.50 9.89 -10.65
C GLY A 110 0.57 9.22 -11.51
N GLU A 111 1.19 9.97 -12.43
CA GLU A 111 2.17 9.50 -13.43
C GLU A 111 3.40 8.72 -12.90
N LYS A 112 3.60 8.50 -11.59
CA LYS A 112 4.75 7.74 -11.08
C LYS A 112 4.51 6.85 -9.86
N ILE A 113 3.28 6.72 -9.34
CA ILE A 113 3.06 6.00 -8.07
C ILE A 113 2.56 4.57 -8.27
N PHE A 114 1.82 4.28 -9.34
CA PHE A 114 1.18 2.98 -9.56
C PHE A 114 1.79 2.22 -10.74
N SER A 115 3.10 1.95 -10.69
CA SER A 115 3.67 0.92 -11.57
C SER A 115 3.36 -0.45 -10.99
N CYS A 116 2.45 -1.17 -11.66
CA CYS A 116 1.79 -2.40 -11.21
C CYS A 116 2.68 -3.59 -10.84
N ARG A 117 4.00 -3.54 -11.10
CA ARG A 117 4.92 -4.66 -10.79
C ARG A 117 5.73 -4.50 -9.51
N ASN A 118 5.57 -3.38 -8.80
CA ASN A 118 6.43 -3.04 -7.67
C ASN A 118 5.73 -3.10 -6.29
N PHE A 119 4.43 -3.45 -6.28
CA PHE A 119 3.63 -3.65 -5.08
C PHE A 119 3.41 -5.14 -4.72
N CYS A 120 3.82 -6.06 -5.60
CA CYS A 120 3.97 -7.49 -5.31
C CYS A 120 5.45 -7.87 -5.18
#